data_AF-A0A3D4BMI8-F1
#
_entry.id   AF-A0A3D4BMI8-F1
#
_cell.length_a   1.000
_cell.length_b   1.000
_cell.length_c   1.000
_cell.angle_alpha   90.00
_cell.angle_beta   90.00
_cell.angle_gamma   90.00
#
_symmetry.space_group_name_H-M   'P 1'
#
loop_
_entity.id
_entity.type
_entity.pdbx_description
1 polymer ?
#
loop_
_entity_poly.entity_id
_entity_poly.type
_entity_poly.pdbx_seq_one_letter_code
_entity_poly.pdbx_strand_id
1 'polypeptide(L)'
;MKQFKAGYIVDAISNLITDNFKSLNYFNETENDDINKVKGLLQNLSAFDVEFPYTHSINYDNIHPVLATINNIITRGLPTKAPLSIEEVFAEIGLTRKNNNEFTLDYSNAVKELNFETVFELLHIIEPNLKFNEDNYIGELGSQLERKFLGNHQFIKQLFQTQRDFATINPEMFGGKSVDFSFTSPYLYWNKKQNRTEYKTRIFEIDGPHHLLEEYVHYDINRDLAASEVNAETFRFTQNEINANAIPYDKLFTEELYKIF
;
A
#
# COMPACT_ATOMS: atom_id res chain seq x y z
N MET A 1 -0.99 -5.73 -15.43
CA MET A 1 -1.32 -4.30 -15.49
C MET A 1 -0.39 -3.59 -14.52
N LYS A 2 0.33 -2.54 -14.94
CA LYS A 2 1.24 -1.80 -14.03
C LYS A 2 0.57 -0.47 -13.67
N GLN A 3 0.48 -0.19 -12.37
CA GLN A 3 -0.21 0.95 -11.77
C GLN A 3 0.81 2.08 -11.48
N PHE A 4 0.55 3.32 -11.89
CA PHE A 4 1.42 4.50 -11.70
C PHE A 4 0.54 5.74 -11.48
N LYS A 5 0.28 6.37 -10.32
CA LYS A 5 -0.51 7.66 -10.19
C LYS A 5 0.43 8.80 -9.93
N ALA A 6 0.17 9.92 -10.58
CA ALA A 6 0.77 11.17 -10.20
C ALA A 6 -0.11 11.75 -9.09
N GLY A 7 0.26 11.50 -7.83
CA GLY A 7 -0.28 12.25 -6.72
C GLY A 7 0.23 13.69 -6.78
N TYR A 8 -0.54 14.64 -6.25
CA TYR A 8 -0.03 15.96 -5.93
C TYR A 8 0.10 16.09 -4.43
N ILE A 9 1.19 16.70 -3.98
CA ILE A 9 1.39 17.10 -2.60
C ILE A 9 1.54 18.61 -2.56
N VAL A 10 0.77 19.26 -1.69
CA VAL A 10 0.89 20.71 -1.48
C VAL A 10 2.21 21.02 -0.77
N ASP A 11 2.81 22.17 -1.10
CA ASP A 11 4.17 22.55 -0.68
C ASP A 11 4.35 22.48 0.84
N ALA A 12 3.37 22.94 1.62
CA ALA A 12 3.44 22.90 3.08
C ALA A 12 3.56 21.48 3.65
N ILE A 13 2.84 20.50 3.10
CA ILE A 13 2.91 19.10 3.53
C ILE A 13 4.21 18.46 3.03
N SER A 14 4.60 18.75 1.78
CA SER A 14 5.87 18.29 1.21
C SER A 14 7.06 18.72 2.05
N ASN A 15 7.06 19.98 2.49
CA ASN A 15 8.14 20.52 3.31
C ASN A 15 8.12 19.94 4.71
N LEU A 16 6.95 19.79 5.34
CA LEU A 16 6.85 19.13 6.64
C LEU A 16 7.50 17.74 6.61
N ILE A 17 7.17 16.92 5.60
CA ILE A 17 7.77 15.59 5.44
C ILE A 17 9.28 15.69 5.21
N THR A 18 9.71 16.59 4.32
CA THR A 18 11.15 16.74 4.00
C THR A 18 11.95 17.24 5.19
N ASP A 19 11.43 18.20 5.94
CA ASP A 19 12.08 18.80 7.10
C ASP A 19 12.15 17.80 8.28
N ASN A 20 11.13 16.96 8.46
CA ASN A 20 11.14 15.89 9.46
C ASN A 20 12.30 14.91 9.26
N PHE A 21 12.71 14.70 8.00
CA PHE A 21 13.81 13.81 7.63
C PHE A 21 15.05 14.57 7.16
N LYS A 22 15.20 15.88 7.43
CA LYS A 22 16.29 16.71 6.87
C LYS A 22 17.70 16.30 7.29
N SER A 23 17.81 15.73 8.49
CA SER A 23 19.05 15.13 9.01
C SER A 23 19.41 13.81 8.33
N LEU A 24 18.48 13.25 7.57
CA LEU A 24 18.59 11.99 6.88
C LEU A 24 18.57 12.24 5.37
N ASN A 25 19.21 11.37 4.62
CA ASN A 25 19.05 11.43 3.17
C ASN A 25 17.70 10.78 2.82
N TYR A 26 16.66 11.60 2.57
CA TYR A 26 15.35 11.12 2.13
C TYR A 26 15.43 10.19 0.91
N PHE A 27 16.43 10.37 0.05
CA PHE A 27 16.62 9.53 -1.13
C PHE A 27 17.40 8.24 -0.84
N ASN A 28 18.00 8.07 0.35
CA ASN A 28 18.72 6.85 0.72
C ASN A 28 17.79 5.83 1.39
N GLU A 29 17.23 4.94 0.59
CA GLU A 29 16.28 3.90 1.02
C GLU A 29 16.88 2.83 1.93
N THR A 30 18.22 2.72 1.99
CA THR A 30 18.91 1.63 2.69
C THR A 30 19.09 1.90 4.20
N GLU A 31 18.89 3.15 4.63
CA GLU A 31 19.33 3.64 5.93
C GLU A 31 18.20 4.04 6.89
N ASN A 32 16.94 4.07 6.45
CA ASN A 32 15.86 4.52 7.32
C ASN A 32 14.48 3.89 7.04
N ASP A 33 14.00 3.08 7.99
CA ASP A 33 12.71 2.40 7.89
C ASP A 33 11.52 3.37 7.90
N ASP A 34 11.59 4.48 8.65
CA ASP A 34 10.49 5.45 8.73
C ASP A 34 10.30 6.23 7.43
N ILE A 35 11.39 6.59 6.75
CA ILE A 35 11.35 7.16 5.39
C ILE A 35 10.72 6.16 4.42
N ASN A 36 11.08 4.88 4.52
CA ASN A 36 10.52 3.83 3.66
C ASN A 36 9.02 3.64 3.88
N LYS A 37 8.52 3.73 5.12
CA LYS A 37 7.08 3.73 5.43
C LYS A 37 6.37 4.88 4.72
N VAL A 38 6.87 6.11 4.85
CA VAL A 38 6.29 7.30 4.20
C VAL A 38 6.30 7.15 2.68
N LYS A 39 7.43 6.70 2.10
CA LYS A 39 7.52 6.45 0.65
C LYS A 39 6.49 5.43 0.18
N GLY A 40 6.32 4.34 0.90
CA GLY A 40 5.31 3.32 0.59
C GLY A 40 3.90 3.90 0.61
N LEU A 41 3.55 4.69 1.63
CA LEU A 41 2.24 5.34 1.71
C LEU A 41 2.01 6.29 0.52
N LEU A 42 2.98 7.15 0.22
CA LEU A 42 2.87 8.08 -0.90
C LEU A 42 2.76 7.36 -2.25
N GLN A 43 3.47 6.24 -2.45
CA GLN A 43 3.34 5.40 -3.64
C GLN A 43 1.94 4.78 -3.76
N ASN A 44 1.36 4.29 -2.67
CA ASN A 44 0.00 3.74 -2.67
C ASN A 44 -1.09 4.79 -2.94
N LEU A 45 -0.89 6.02 -2.46
CA LEU A 45 -1.74 7.18 -2.79
C LEU A 45 -1.59 7.61 -4.26
N SER A 46 -0.48 7.26 -4.89
CA SER A 46 -0.01 7.70 -6.20
C SER A 46 0.09 6.52 -7.22
N ALA A 47 -1.04 5.83 -7.55
CA ALA A 47 -1.21 4.70 -8.52
C ALA A 47 -2.37 4.78 -9.63
N PHE A 48 -2.17 5.05 -10.93
CA PHE A 48 -3.18 5.19 -12.04
C PHE A 48 -2.93 4.12 -13.07
N ASP A 49 -3.96 3.76 -13.82
CA ASP A 49 -3.84 2.79 -14.91
C ASP A 49 -3.75 3.51 -16.26
N VAL A 50 -2.83 3.05 -17.09
CA VAL A 50 -2.76 3.46 -18.51
C VAL A 50 -3.15 2.27 -19.36
N GLU A 51 -4.27 2.42 -20.05
CA GLU A 51 -4.71 1.47 -21.06
C GLU A 51 -4.30 2.00 -22.45
N PHE A 52 -3.53 1.19 -23.18
CA PHE A 52 -3.24 1.46 -24.58
C PHE A 52 -4.10 0.55 -25.46
N PRO A 53 -4.77 1.07 -26.50
CA PRO A 53 -5.62 0.27 -27.39
C PRO A 53 -4.84 -0.73 -28.26
N TYR A 54 -3.50 -0.70 -28.21
CA TYR A 54 -2.61 -1.61 -28.92
C TYR A 54 -1.31 -1.81 -28.13
N THR A 55 -0.65 -2.94 -28.39
CA THR A 55 0.68 -3.24 -27.82
C THR A 55 1.69 -2.22 -28.33
N HIS A 56 2.28 -1.46 -27.41
CA HIS A 56 3.29 -0.46 -27.71
C HIS A 56 4.64 -0.90 -27.14
N SER A 57 5.71 -0.71 -27.92
CA SER A 57 7.10 -0.82 -27.44
C SER A 57 7.76 0.55 -27.50
N ILE A 58 8.37 0.99 -26.40
CA ILE A 58 9.14 2.25 -26.37
C ILE A 58 10.41 2.05 -27.20
N ASN A 59 10.63 2.91 -28.21
CA ASN A 59 11.95 3.04 -28.82
C ASN A 59 12.77 4.05 -28.00
N TYR A 60 13.60 3.54 -27.09
CA TYR A 60 14.41 4.37 -26.19
C TYR A 60 15.47 5.19 -26.95
N ASP A 61 15.92 4.75 -28.12
CA ASP A 61 16.95 5.44 -28.91
C ASP A 61 16.41 6.70 -29.59
N ASN A 62 15.09 6.78 -29.78
CA ASN A 62 14.44 7.87 -30.51
C ASN A 62 13.31 8.54 -29.70
N ILE A 63 13.32 8.38 -28.38
CA ILE A 63 12.33 9.01 -27.51
C ILE A 63 12.60 10.51 -27.43
N HIS A 64 11.57 11.33 -27.62
CA HIS A 64 11.72 12.77 -27.47
C HIS A 64 12.12 13.10 -26.02
N PRO A 65 13.20 13.87 -25.77
CA PRO A 65 13.73 14.08 -24.42
C PRO A 65 12.68 14.61 -23.42
N VAL A 66 11.81 15.52 -23.87
CA VAL A 66 10.70 16.04 -23.02
C VAL A 66 9.73 14.93 -22.60
N LEU A 67 9.41 13.99 -23.49
CA LEU A 67 8.53 12.87 -23.17
C LEU A 67 9.22 11.88 -22.22
N ALA A 68 10.53 11.67 -22.37
CA ALA A 68 11.31 10.87 -21.43
C ALA A 68 11.35 11.51 -20.03
N THR A 69 11.52 12.83 -19.95
CA THR A 69 11.47 13.57 -18.68
C THR A 69 10.09 13.48 -18.04
N ILE A 70 9.01 13.71 -18.80
CA ILE A 70 7.64 13.58 -18.31
C ILE A 70 7.37 12.15 -17.84
N ASN A 71 7.78 11.14 -18.62
CA ASN A 71 7.64 9.75 -18.22
C ASN A 71 8.40 9.43 -16.93
N ASN A 72 9.61 9.96 -16.74
CA ASN A 72 10.37 9.80 -15.50
C ASN A 72 9.69 10.47 -14.31
N ILE A 73 9.06 11.64 -14.51
CA ILE A 73 8.29 12.33 -13.46
C ILE A 73 7.07 11.47 -13.08
N ILE A 74 6.38 10.93 -14.08
CA ILE A 74 5.15 10.15 -13.92
C ILE A 74 5.42 8.77 -13.31
N THR A 75 6.35 8.01 -13.86
CA THR A 75 6.57 6.58 -13.51
C THR A 75 7.26 6.40 -12.17
N ARG A 76 7.89 7.44 -11.62
CA ARG A 76 8.53 7.38 -10.30
C ARG A 76 7.54 7.46 -9.13
N GLY A 77 6.25 7.72 -9.37
CA GLY A 77 5.17 7.53 -8.38
C GLY A 77 5.29 8.34 -7.08
N LEU A 78 6.24 9.29 -7.01
CA LEU A 78 6.30 10.25 -5.92
C LEU A 78 5.31 11.38 -6.23
N PRO A 79 4.61 11.89 -5.21
CA PRO A 79 3.71 12.99 -5.45
C PRO A 79 4.50 14.18 -5.98
N THR A 80 4.05 14.71 -7.11
CA THR A 80 4.60 15.92 -7.69
C THR A 80 4.10 17.13 -6.91
N LYS A 81 4.83 18.25 -6.91
CA LYS A 81 4.32 19.51 -6.34
C LYS A 81 2.95 19.82 -6.95
N ALA A 82 2.02 20.28 -6.12
CA ALA A 82 0.70 20.64 -6.59
C ALA A 82 0.76 21.78 -7.64
N PRO A 83 -0.14 21.78 -8.64
CA PRO A 83 -0.30 22.91 -9.55
C PRO A 83 -0.62 24.20 -8.78
N LEU A 84 -0.18 25.35 -9.30
CA LEU A 84 -0.42 26.65 -8.67
C LEU A 84 -1.90 26.92 -8.40
N SER A 85 -2.79 26.48 -9.28
CA SER A 85 -4.23 26.64 -9.08
C SER A 85 -4.74 25.92 -7.83
N ILE A 86 -4.12 24.80 -7.43
CA ILE A 86 -4.45 24.10 -6.17
C ILE A 86 -3.85 24.86 -4.99
N GLU A 87 -2.58 25.27 -5.09
CA GLU A 87 -1.91 26.04 -4.02
C GLU A 87 -2.63 27.36 -3.71
N GLU A 88 -3.12 28.05 -4.74
CA GLU A 88 -3.90 29.28 -4.61
C GLU A 88 -5.22 29.05 -3.88
N VAL A 89 -5.94 27.96 -4.18
CA VAL A 89 -7.16 27.58 -3.45
C VAL A 89 -6.86 27.36 -1.96
N PHE A 90 -5.77 26.65 -1.63
CA PHE A 90 -5.38 26.43 -0.22
C PHE A 90 -5.03 27.73 0.50
N ALA A 91 -4.41 28.68 -0.20
CA ALA A 91 -4.11 30.00 0.34
C ALA A 91 -5.38 30.85 0.53
N GLU A 92 -6.31 30.81 -0.43
CA GLU A 92 -7.58 31.54 -0.39
C GLU A 92 -8.48 31.10 0.77
N ILE A 93 -8.56 29.79 1.03
CA ILE A 93 -9.33 29.25 2.15
C ILE A 93 -8.59 29.33 3.50
N GLY A 94 -7.38 29.92 3.52
CA GLY A 94 -6.62 30.20 4.72
C GLY A 94 -5.94 28.98 5.36
N LEU A 95 -5.58 27.96 4.57
CA LEU A 95 -4.78 26.83 5.04
C LEU A 95 -3.28 27.06 4.89
N THR A 96 -2.86 27.72 3.80
CA THR A 96 -1.45 28.07 3.54
C THR A 96 -1.28 29.59 3.35
N ARG A 97 -0.04 30.05 3.32
CA ARG A 97 0.32 31.44 3.01
C ARG A 97 1.23 31.47 1.79
N LYS A 98 0.83 32.22 0.77
CA LYS A 98 1.69 32.60 -0.33
C LYS A 98 2.73 33.59 0.17
N ASN A 99 4.01 33.33 -0.08
CA ASN A 99 5.07 34.27 0.22
C ASN A 99 5.01 35.45 -0.77
N ASN A 100 5.23 36.68 -0.30
CA ASN A 100 5.16 37.89 -1.11
C ASN A 100 6.46 38.17 -1.88
N ASN A 101 7.21 37.13 -2.26
CA ASN A 101 8.44 37.30 -3.02
C ASN A 101 8.11 37.42 -4.52
N GLU A 102 8.52 38.52 -5.16
CA GLU A 102 8.28 38.77 -6.58
C GLU A 102 8.96 37.75 -7.51
N PHE A 103 9.99 37.05 -7.03
CA PHE A 103 10.82 36.14 -7.84
C PHE A 103 10.58 34.66 -7.56
N THR A 104 9.83 34.33 -6.49
CA THR A 104 9.62 32.95 -6.06
C THR A 104 8.18 32.71 -5.65
N LEU A 105 7.55 31.72 -6.28
CA LEU A 105 6.26 31.19 -5.84
C LEU A 105 6.51 30.16 -4.74
N ASP A 106 6.07 30.50 -3.53
CA ASP A 106 6.34 29.71 -2.33
C ASP A 106 5.08 29.63 -1.47
N TYR A 107 4.57 28.41 -1.28
CA TYR A 107 3.39 28.06 -0.49
C TYR A 107 3.73 27.13 0.68
N SER A 108 5.01 27.09 1.05
CA SER A 108 5.58 26.19 2.06
C SER A 108 5.02 26.38 3.47
N ASN A 109 4.41 27.53 3.76
CA ASN A 109 4.02 27.90 5.11
C ASN A 109 2.53 27.65 5.33
N ALA A 110 2.21 26.69 6.20
CA ALA A 110 0.85 26.52 6.69
C ALA A 110 0.46 27.66 7.65
N VAL A 111 -0.82 28.02 7.69
CA VAL A 111 -1.35 29.03 8.61
C VAL A 111 -1.36 28.53 10.05
N LYS A 112 -1.60 27.23 10.23
CA LYS A 112 -1.52 26.51 11.50
C LYS A 112 -0.30 25.61 11.49
N GLU A 113 0.27 25.38 12.67
CA GLU A 113 1.32 24.40 12.84
C GLU A 113 0.80 23.01 12.46
N LEU A 114 1.56 22.31 11.62
CA LEU A 114 1.27 20.96 11.19
C LEU A 114 2.15 20.00 11.96
N ASN A 115 1.55 18.94 12.50
CA ASN A 115 2.27 17.87 13.18
C ASN A 115 2.53 16.72 12.21
N PHE A 116 3.77 16.21 12.19
CA PHE A 116 4.17 15.15 11.26
C PHE A 116 3.42 13.85 11.52
N GLU A 117 3.26 13.44 12.78
CA GLU A 117 2.56 12.20 13.15
C GLU A 117 1.11 12.22 12.70
N THR A 118 0.43 13.36 12.83
CA THR A 118 -0.95 13.53 12.32
C THR A 118 -1.00 13.39 10.80
N VAL A 119 -0.05 13.99 10.08
CA VAL A 119 0.02 13.83 8.61
C VAL A 119 0.31 12.38 8.24
N PHE A 120 1.23 11.72 8.95
CA PHE A 120 1.56 10.32 8.74
C PHE A 120 0.33 9.41 8.93
N GLU A 121 -0.46 9.61 9.98
CA GLU A 121 -1.73 8.90 10.20
C GLU A 121 -2.70 9.14 9.04
N LEU A 122 -2.89 10.40 8.61
CA LEU A 122 -3.79 10.78 7.51
C LEU A 122 -3.38 10.23 6.13
N LEU A 123 -2.13 9.81 5.94
CA LEU A 123 -1.71 9.14 4.70
C LEU A 123 -2.26 7.70 4.58
N HIS A 124 -2.81 7.14 5.66
CA HIS A 124 -3.48 5.83 5.63
C HIS A 124 -4.92 5.99 5.12
N ILE A 125 -5.22 5.39 3.98
CA ILE A 125 -6.56 5.43 3.36
C ILE A 125 -7.48 4.40 4.04
N ILE A 126 -7.77 4.58 5.32
CA ILE A 126 -8.80 3.83 6.03
C ILE A 126 -9.87 4.81 6.48
N GLU A 127 -11.13 4.48 6.23
CA GLU A 127 -12.26 5.26 6.74
C GLU A 127 -12.77 4.62 8.03
N PRO A 128 -12.51 5.21 9.22
CA PRO A 128 -12.86 4.58 10.49
C PRO A 128 -14.37 4.37 10.68
N ASN A 129 -15.19 5.21 10.04
CA ASN A 129 -16.65 5.13 10.16
C ASN A 129 -17.30 4.24 9.10
N LEU A 130 -16.53 3.69 8.17
CA LEU A 130 -17.05 2.84 7.11
C LEU A 130 -17.45 1.49 7.71
N LYS A 131 -18.73 1.16 7.56
CA LYS A 131 -19.29 -0.09 8.05
C LYS A 131 -19.71 -0.97 6.88
N PHE A 132 -19.25 -2.21 6.93
CA PHE A 132 -19.61 -3.25 5.99
C PHE A 132 -20.64 -4.20 6.59
N ASN A 133 -21.72 -4.39 5.86
CA ASN A 133 -22.69 -5.45 6.02
C ASN A 133 -22.60 -6.40 4.81
N GLU A 134 -23.45 -7.42 4.78
CA GLU A 134 -23.48 -8.39 3.68
C GLU A 134 -23.85 -7.77 2.32
N ASP A 135 -24.59 -6.66 2.32
CA ASP A 135 -25.10 -6.04 1.09
C ASP A 135 -24.07 -5.10 0.43
N ASN A 136 -23.15 -4.52 1.21
CA ASN A 136 -22.17 -3.55 0.72
C ASN A 136 -20.71 -4.03 0.77
N TYR A 137 -20.46 -5.22 1.33
CA TYR A 137 -19.14 -5.84 1.24
C TYR A 137 -18.94 -6.43 -0.16
N ILE A 138 -17.99 -5.85 -0.89
CA ILE A 138 -17.71 -6.23 -2.29
C ILE A 138 -16.75 -7.42 -2.42
N GLY A 139 -16.17 -7.90 -1.31
CA GLY A 139 -15.25 -9.02 -1.33
C GLY A 139 -15.97 -10.36 -1.48
N GLU A 140 -15.36 -11.27 -2.24
CA GLU A 140 -15.92 -12.61 -2.46
C GLU A 140 -15.50 -13.56 -1.34
N LEU A 141 -16.46 -14.16 -0.63
CA LEU A 141 -16.18 -15.11 0.45
C LEU A 141 -16.58 -16.52 0.01
N GLY A 142 -15.61 -17.44 0.04
CA GLY A 142 -15.78 -18.83 -0.38
C GLY A 142 -16.56 -19.70 0.62
N SER A 143 -16.60 -19.29 1.90
CA SER A 143 -17.19 -20.10 2.97
C SER A 143 -17.79 -19.30 4.13
N GLN A 144 -18.58 -19.98 4.97
CA GLN A 144 -19.05 -19.41 6.24
C GLN A 144 -17.90 -19.23 7.26
N LEU A 145 -16.81 -19.99 7.14
CA LEU A 145 -15.66 -19.84 8.03
C LEU A 145 -14.90 -18.54 7.73
N GLU A 146 -14.70 -18.20 6.45
CA GLU A 146 -14.15 -16.91 6.02
C GLU A 146 -14.98 -15.73 6.51
N ARG A 147 -16.32 -15.84 6.49
CA ARG A 147 -17.21 -14.81 7.08
C ARG A 147 -16.96 -14.63 8.56
N LYS A 148 -16.81 -15.73 9.31
CA LYS A 148 -16.48 -15.69 10.74
C LYS A 148 -15.09 -15.11 10.99
N PHE A 149 -14.12 -15.41 10.12
CA PHE A 149 -12.76 -14.88 10.19
C PHE A 149 -12.68 -13.37 9.95
N LEU A 150 -13.52 -12.79 9.09
CA LEU A 150 -13.59 -11.32 9.00
C LEU A 150 -14.24 -10.71 10.25
N GLY A 151 -15.17 -11.45 10.86
CA GLY A 151 -15.89 -11.05 12.06
C GLY A 151 -16.53 -9.66 11.93
N ASN A 152 -16.48 -8.89 13.02
CA ASN A 152 -17.01 -7.53 13.08
C ASN A 152 -15.95 -6.43 12.88
N HIS A 153 -14.71 -6.81 12.54
CA HIS A 153 -13.60 -5.87 12.38
C HIS A 153 -13.70 -5.11 11.05
N GLN A 154 -14.23 -3.89 11.10
CA GLN A 154 -14.53 -3.11 9.90
C GLN A 154 -13.28 -2.69 9.13
N PHE A 155 -12.19 -2.36 9.82
CA PHE A 155 -10.93 -1.99 9.17
C PHE A 155 -10.32 -3.17 8.40
N ILE A 156 -10.43 -4.40 8.92
CA ILE A 156 -9.94 -5.61 8.24
C ILE A 156 -10.66 -5.81 6.91
N LYS A 157 -11.97 -5.57 6.89
CA LYS A 157 -12.78 -5.64 5.67
C LYS A 157 -12.35 -4.63 4.60
N GLN A 158 -11.75 -3.50 4.99
CA GLN A 158 -11.17 -2.53 4.06
C GLN A 158 -9.81 -2.98 3.52
N LEU A 159 -9.03 -3.68 4.35
CA LEU A 159 -7.65 -4.03 4.06
C LEU A 159 -7.48 -5.34 3.30
N PHE A 160 -8.31 -6.33 3.58
CA PHE A 160 -8.11 -7.68 3.03
C PHE A 160 -8.66 -7.79 1.62
N GLN A 161 -7.78 -8.23 0.72
CA GLN A 161 -8.15 -8.67 -0.62
C GLN A 161 -8.57 -10.13 -0.57
N THR A 162 -9.83 -10.38 -0.86
CA THR A 162 -10.42 -11.71 -0.95
C THR A 162 -10.05 -12.40 -2.25
N GLN A 163 -9.89 -13.71 -2.22
CA GLN A 163 -9.80 -14.57 -3.41
C GLN A 163 -8.76 -14.11 -4.44
N ARG A 164 -7.65 -13.53 -3.98
CA ARG A 164 -6.58 -13.03 -4.86
C ARG A 164 -5.87 -14.21 -5.52
N ASP A 165 -5.71 -14.15 -6.84
CA ASP A 165 -4.94 -15.15 -7.58
C ASP A 165 -3.48 -15.17 -7.09
N PHE A 166 -3.00 -16.36 -6.69
CA PHE A 166 -1.65 -16.55 -6.16
C PHE A 166 -0.57 -16.15 -7.17
N ALA A 167 -0.85 -16.27 -8.47
CA ALA A 167 0.07 -15.84 -9.53
C ALA A 167 0.37 -14.33 -9.48
N THR A 168 -0.52 -13.53 -8.87
CA THR A 168 -0.29 -12.09 -8.66
C THR A 168 0.59 -11.77 -7.44
N ILE A 169 0.90 -12.78 -6.63
CA ILE A 169 1.82 -12.71 -5.49
C ILE A 169 3.17 -13.32 -5.90
N ASN A 170 3.15 -14.55 -6.41
CA ASN A 170 4.31 -15.21 -7.02
C ASN A 170 3.98 -15.62 -8.48
N PRO A 171 4.51 -14.90 -9.49
CA PRO A 171 4.25 -15.18 -10.90
C PRO A 171 4.67 -16.57 -11.38
N GLU A 172 5.55 -17.28 -10.65
CA GLU A 172 5.98 -18.64 -11.01
C GLU A 172 4.88 -19.68 -10.72
N MET A 173 3.90 -19.33 -9.88
CA MET A 173 2.76 -20.18 -9.51
C MET A 173 1.53 -19.94 -10.40
N PHE A 174 1.73 -19.97 -11.72
CA PHE A 174 0.64 -19.78 -12.69
C PHE A 174 -0.41 -20.90 -12.57
N GLY A 175 -1.68 -20.51 -12.42
CA GLY A 175 -2.78 -21.46 -12.16
C GLY A 175 -2.80 -22.00 -10.73
N GLY A 176 -1.93 -21.50 -9.84
CA GLY A 176 -2.09 -21.64 -8.40
C GLY A 176 -3.43 -21.04 -8.00
N LYS A 177 -4.25 -21.82 -7.29
CA LYS A 177 -5.59 -21.38 -6.86
C LYS A 177 -5.49 -20.05 -6.09
N SER A 178 -6.61 -19.34 -6.00
CA SER A 178 -6.71 -18.16 -5.15
C SER A 178 -6.30 -18.46 -3.70
N VAL A 179 -5.82 -17.42 -3.01
CA VAL A 179 -5.74 -17.40 -1.54
C VAL A 179 -7.07 -16.92 -0.98
N ASP A 180 -7.44 -17.36 0.23
CA ASP A 180 -8.69 -16.89 0.85
C ASP A 180 -8.65 -15.37 1.11
N PHE A 181 -7.60 -14.91 1.79
CA PHE A 181 -7.33 -13.49 1.97
C PHE A 181 -5.85 -13.16 1.80
N SER A 182 -5.58 -11.93 1.37
CA SER A 182 -4.25 -11.34 1.41
C SER A 182 -4.28 -9.89 1.84
N PHE A 183 -3.17 -9.45 2.43
CA PHE A 183 -2.93 -8.06 2.78
C PHE A 183 -1.49 -7.70 2.44
N THR A 184 -1.31 -6.72 1.58
CA THR A 184 0.01 -6.14 1.32
C THR A 184 0.14 -4.87 2.17
N SER A 185 1.12 -4.85 3.08
CA SER A 185 1.40 -3.67 3.89
C SER A 185 1.69 -2.47 2.98
N PRO A 186 1.13 -1.27 3.26
CA PRO A 186 1.38 -0.09 2.45
C PRO A 186 2.79 0.49 2.65
N TYR A 187 3.61 -0.12 3.51
CA TYR A 187 4.97 0.33 3.79
C TYR A 187 6.01 -0.41 2.94
N LEU A 188 7.06 0.32 2.55
CA LEU A 188 8.26 -0.30 2.00
C LEU A 188 9.18 -0.74 3.13
N TYR A 189 9.83 -1.88 2.91
CA TYR A 189 10.84 -2.43 3.81
C TYR A 189 12.12 -2.69 3.04
N TRP A 190 13.27 -2.45 3.68
CA TRP A 190 14.56 -2.72 3.06
C TRP A 190 14.90 -4.21 3.07
N ASN A 191 15.07 -4.80 1.89
CA ASN A 191 15.54 -6.18 1.74
C ASN A 191 17.06 -6.20 1.50
N LYS A 192 17.82 -6.56 2.55
CA LYS A 192 19.28 -6.67 2.47
C LYS A 192 19.77 -7.72 1.46
N LYS A 193 19.02 -8.80 1.24
CA LYS A 193 19.42 -9.89 0.32
C LYS A 193 19.30 -9.45 -1.14
N GLN A 194 18.23 -8.73 -1.47
CA GLN A 194 17.96 -8.26 -2.83
C GLN A 194 18.46 -6.83 -3.10
N ASN A 195 18.97 -6.15 -2.07
CA ASN A 195 19.48 -4.78 -2.13
C ASN A 195 18.46 -3.81 -2.74
N ARG A 196 17.20 -3.93 -2.33
CA ARG A 196 16.08 -3.09 -2.77
C ARG A 196 15.01 -2.94 -1.70
N THR A 197 14.19 -1.91 -1.81
CA THR A 197 12.94 -1.81 -1.05
C THR A 197 11.86 -2.70 -1.66
N GLU A 198 11.01 -3.27 -0.81
CA GLU A 198 9.91 -4.13 -1.23
C GLU A 198 8.70 -3.99 -0.30
N TYR A 199 7.53 -4.31 -0.82
CA TYR A 199 6.33 -4.49 0.00
C TYR A 199 6.31 -5.88 0.62
N LYS A 200 5.72 -6.00 1.81
CA LYS A 200 5.47 -7.28 2.47
C LYS A 200 4.01 -7.66 2.31
N THR A 201 3.78 -8.89 1.86
CA THR A 201 2.42 -9.45 1.72
C THR A 201 2.22 -10.51 2.78
N ARG A 202 1.04 -10.52 3.40
CA ARG A 202 0.56 -11.59 4.25
C ARG A 202 -0.58 -12.30 3.56
N ILE A 203 -0.58 -13.61 3.67
CA ILE A 203 -1.62 -14.49 3.16
C ILE A 203 -2.31 -15.10 4.38
N PHE A 204 -3.63 -15.14 4.37
CA PHE A 204 -4.42 -15.79 5.40
C PHE A 204 -5.29 -16.85 4.75
N GLU A 205 -5.08 -18.11 5.13
CA GLU A 205 -5.82 -19.27 4.63
C GLU A 205 -6.68 -19.85 5.75
N ILE A 206 -7.94 -20.20 5.42
CA ILE A 206 -8.94 -20.71 6.35
C ILE A 206 -9.14 -22.19 6.10
N ASP A 207 -8.29 -22.99 6.75
CA ASP A 207 -8.19 -24.42 6.50
C ASP A 207 -9.40 -25.17 7.10
N GLY A 208 -10.19 -25.76 6.21
CA GLY A 208 -11.22 -26.73 6.55
C GLY A 208 -10.65 -28.11 6.93
N PRO A 209 -11.50 -29.06 7.36
CA PRO A 209 -11.06 -30.39 7.83
C PRO A 209 -10.26 -31.20 6.79
N HIS A 210 -10.42 -30.91 5.50
CA HIS A 210 -9.76 -31.61 4.40
C HIS A 210 -8.25 -31.31 4.31
N HIS A 211 -7.76 -30.23 4.92
CA HIS A 211 -6.34 -29.87 4.96
C HIS A 211 -5.50 -30.78 5.87
N LEU A 212 -6.14 -31.72 6.58
CA LEU A 212 -5.46 -32.77 7.36
C LEU A 212 -5.05 -34.00 6.51
N LEU A 213 -5.50 -34.06 5.25
CA LEU A 213 -5.14 -35.13 4.32
C LEU A 213 -3.72 -34.91 3.78
N GLU A 214 -2.95 -35.98 3.61
CA GLU A 214 -1.52 -35.93 3.28
C GLU A 214 -1.23 -35.16 1.97
N GLU A 215 -2.11 -35.29 0.97
CA GLU A 215 -1.98 -34.60 -0.31
C GLU A 215 -2.12 -33.08 -0.16
N TYR A 216 -3.05 -32.64 0.69
CA TYR A 216 -3.28 -31.22 0.95
C TYR A 216 -2.16 -30.62 1.79
N VAL A 217 -1.65 -31.36 2.78
CA VAL A 217 -0.47 -30.94 3.57
C VAL A 217 0.73 -30.71 2.65
N HIS A 218 0.99 -31.63 1.70
CA HIS A 218 2.09 -31.46 0.77
C HIS A 218 1.89 -30.24 -0.15
N TYR A 219 0.66 -30.06 -0.66
CA TYR A 219 0.31 -28.90 -1.48
C TYR A 219 0.49 -27.57 -0.73
N ASP A 220 0.05 -27.53 0.53
CA ASP A 220 0.14 -26.37 1.40
C ASP A 220 1.58 -26.01 1.73
N ILE A 221 2.43 -26.99 2.04
CA ILE A 221 3.87 -26.76 2.24
C ILE A 221 4.51 -26.13 1.00
N ASN A 222 4.21 -26.65 -0.20
CA ASN A 222 4.77 -26.09 -1.44
C ASN A 222 4.32 -24.65 -1.68
N ARG A 223 3.05 -24.30 -1.39
CA ARG A 223 2.55 -22.93 -1.49
C ARG A 223 3.21 -22.00 -0.48
N ASP A 224 3.38 -22.45 0.76
CA ASP A 224 4.00 -21.64 1.82
C ASP A 224 5.48 -21.38 1.50
N LEU A 225 6.18 -22.35 0.92
CA LEU A 225 7.54 -22.16 0.41
C LEU A 225 7.56 -21.14 -0.75
N ALA A 226 6.66 -21.27 -1.72
CA ALA A 226 6.56 -20.34 -2.85
C ALA A 226 6.19 -18.91 -2.41
N ALA A 227 5.38 -18.76 -1.35
CA ALA A 227 5.08 -17.46 -0.75
C ALA A 227 6.35 -16.87 -0.10
N SER A 228 7.09 -17.68 0.66
CA SER A 228 8.31 -17.25 1.33
C SER A 228 9.41 -16.80 0.36
N GLU A 229 9.48 -17.37 -0.85
CA GLU A 229 10.44 -16.97 -1.89
C GLU A 229 10.24 -15.52 -2.36
N VAL A 230 9.01 -15.01 -2.28
CA VAL A 230 8.64 -13.63 -2.65
C VAL A 230 8.39 -12.74 -1.43
N ASN A 231 8.95 -13.11 -0.27
CA ASN A 231 8.77 -12.39 1.00
C ASN A 231 7.31 -12.20 1.42
N ALA A 232 6.45 -13.15 1.04
CA ALA A 232 5.11 -13.27 1.58
C ALA A 232 5.09 -14.24 2.75
N GLU A 233 4.29 -13.94 3.77
CA GLU A 233 4.13 -14.75 4.97
C GLU A 233 2.72 -15.34 5.03
N THR A 234 2.61 -16.67 5.12
CA THR A 234 1.31 -17.36 5.20
C THR A 234 0.93 -17.66 6.63
N PHE A 235 -0.29 -17.29 7.01
CA PHE A 235 -0.94 -17.65 8.27
C PHE A 235 -2.13 -18.54 7.97
N ARG A 236 -2.20 -19.69 8.64
CA ARG A 236 -3.27 -20.67 8.46
C ARG A 236 -4.10 -20.75 9.73
N PHE A 237 -5.42 -20.71 9.60
CA PHE A 237 -6.35 -20.82 10.72
C PHE A 237 -7.26 -22.01 10.52
N THR A 238 -7.25 -22.91 11.50
CA THR A 238 -8.13 -24.06 11.50
C THR A 238 -9.56 -23.66 11.84
N GLN A 239 -10.53 -24.46 11.39
CA GLN A 239 -11.93 -24.34 11.78
C GLN A 239 -12.13 -24.22 13.31
N ASN A 240 -11.32 -24.89 14.13
CA ASN A 240 -11.43 -24.83 15.58
C ASN A 240 -11.03 -23.45 16.13
N GLU A 241 -9.95 -22.85 15.62
CA GLU A 241 -9.49 -21.52 16.04
C GLU A 241 -10.49 -20.42 15.66
N ILE A 242 -11.05 -20.52 14.45
CA ILE A 242 -12.10 -19.60 13.97
C ILE A 242 -13.35 -19.70 14.86
N ASN A 243 -13.82 -20.92 15.14
CA ASN A 243 -15.03 -21.11 15.95
C ASN A 243 -14.83 -20.75 17.43
N ALA A 244 -13.61 -20.87 17.95
CA ALA A 244 -13.25 -20.42 19.29
C ALA A 244 -13.12 -18.89 19.40
N ASN A 245 -13.20 -18.16 18.27
CA ASN A 245 -12.94 -16.73 18.19
C ASN A 245 -11.57 -16.34 18.80
N ALA A 246 -10.58 -17.22 18.62
CA ALA A 246 -9.26 -17.11 19.24
C ALA A 246 -8.22 -16.48 18.29
N ILE A 247 -8.67 -15.75 17.26
CA ILE A 247 -7.80 -15.17 16.24
C ILE A 247 -7.07 -13.96 16.85
N PRO A 248 -5.73 -13.96 16.90
CA PRO A 248 -4.97 -12.86 17.46
C PRO A 248 -4.81 -11.75 16.42
N TYR A 249 -5.88 -10.99 16.14
CA TYR A 249 -5.88 -9.93 15.12
C TYR A 249 -4.78 -8.89 15.35
N ASP A 250 -4.43 -8.61 16.59
CA ASP A 250 -3.31 -7.76 17.02
C ASP A 250 -1.94 -8.25 16.50
N LYS A 251 -1.81 -9.56 16.25
CA LYS A 251 -0.60 -10.19 15.70
C LYS A 251 -0.62 -10.35 14.18
N LEU A 252 -1.79 -10.23 13.55
CA LEU A 252 -1.93 -10.30 12.10
C LEU A 252 -1.43 -9.03 11.42
N PHE A 253 -1.46 -7.91 12.15
CA PHE A 253 -0.85 -6.65 11.77
C PHE A 253 0.42 -6.43 12.59
N THR A 254 1.35 -5.58 12.11
CA THR A 254 2.41 -5.13 13.03
C THR A 254 1.76 -4.26 14.11
N GLU A 255 2.29 -4.25 15.33
CA GLU A 255 1.75 -3.43 16.42
C GLU A 255 1.60 -1.95 16.01
N GLU A 256 2.54 -1.45 15.19
CA GLU A 256 2.48 -0.11 14.60
C GLU A 256 1.28 0.09 13.66
N LEU A 257 1.00 -0.85 12.75
CA LEU A 257 -0.16 -0.77 11.85
C LEU A 257 -1.47 -0.91 12.62
N TYR A 258 -1.50 -1.78 13.63
CA TYR A 258 -2.69 -1.99 14.44
C TYR A 258 -3.06 -0.75 15.27
N LYS A 259 -2.08 0.03 15.74
CA LYS A 259 -2.33 1.28 16.50
C LYS A 259 -2.96 2.39 15.66
N ILE A 260 -2.84 2.32 14.35
CA ILE A 260 -3.36 3.33 13.42
C ILE A 260 -4.86 3.10 13.13
N PHE A 261 -5.38 1.88 13.39
CA PHE A 261 -6.73 1.44 13.00
C PHE A 261 -7.60 1.04 14.21
#